data_AF-A0A4Y8CG41-F1
#
_entry.id   AF-A0A4Y8CG41-F1
#
_cell.length_a   1.000
_cell.length_b   1.000
_cell.length_c   1.000
_cell.angle_alpha   90.00
_cell.angle_beta   90.00
_cell.angle_gamma   90.00
#
_symmetry.space_group_name_H-M   'P 1'
#
loop_
_entity.id
_entity.type
_entity.pdbx_description
1 polymer ?
#
loop_
_entity_poly.entity_id
_entity_poly.type
_entity_poly.pdbx_seq_one_letter_code
_entity_poly.pdbx_strand_id
1 'polypeptide(L)'
;LLSKQDFARVILHIAKRRGYDDIKNSDNEEKSEILKAIKQNEEKLVNYQSVGEYLYKEYFQKFKENSKEFINVRNKKESYERCIAQSFLKDELKLIFQKQREFGLSFSKKFEEEVLSVAFYKRALKDFSHLVGNCSFFTDEKRAPKNSPLAFMFVALTRIINLLNNLKNTEGILYTKDDLNTLLNEVLKNGTLTYKQTKKLLGLSDDYEFKGEKGTYFIEFKKYKEFIKALGDHSLSQDDLNEIAKDITLIKDEIKLKKALAKYDLNQNQIDSLSKLEFKDHLNISFKALKLITPLMLEGKKYDEACNELNLKVVINEDKKDFLPAFNETYYKDEVTNPVVLRAIKEYRKVLNALLKKYGKVHKINIELAREVGKNHSQRAKIEK
;
A
#
# COMPACT_ATOMS: atom_id res chain seq x y z
N LEU A 1 -25.82 0.67 -39.99
CA LEU A 1 -26.77 0.75 -38.86
C LEU A 1 -27.05 -0.65 -38.33
N LEU A 2 -26.90 -0.91 -37.03
CA LEU A 2 -27.24 -2.20 -36.42
C LEU A 2 -28.71 -2.23 -35.99
N SER A 3 -29.32 -3.42 -35.95
CA SER A 3 -30.60 -3.61 -35.27
C SER A 3 -30.44 -3.37 -33.76
N LYS A 4 -31.52 -3.02 -33.05
CA LYS A 4 -31.47 -2.84 -31.59
C LYS A 4 -31.09 -4.14 -30.87
N GLN A 5 -31.51 -5.28 -31.42
CA GLN A 5 -31.19 -6.61 -30.92
C GLN A 5 -29.70 -6.91 -31.05
N ASP A 6 -29.09 -6.57 -32.19
CA ASP A 6 -27.65 -6.76 -32.40
C ASP A 6 -26.84 -5.81 -31.54
N PHE A 7 -27.27 -4.55 -31.45
CA PHE A 7 -26.59 -3.57 -30.60
C PHE A 7 -26.61 -3.96 -29.12
N ALA A 8 -27.75 -4.47 -28.62
CA ALA A 8 -27.84 -5.02 -27.26
C ALA A 8 -26.86 -6.18 -27.05
N ARG A 9 -26.76 -7.11 -28.00
CA ARG A 9 -25.82 -8.25 -27.93
C ARG A 9 -24.37 -7.79 -27.93
N VAL A 10 -24.03 -6.75 -28.70
CA VAL A 10 -22.69 -6.14 -28.71
C VAL A 10 -22.34 -5.56 -27.34
N ILE A 11 -23.23 -4.74 -26.76
CA ILE A 11 -23.03 -4.16 -25.42
C ILE A 11 -22.80 -5.28 -24.38
N LEU A 12 -23.67 -6.30 -24.37
CA LEU A 12 -23.57 -7.41 -23.43
C LEU A 12 -22.29 -8.24 -23.64
N HIS A 13 -21.85 -8.41 -24.89
CA HIS A 13 -20.65 -9.16 -25.21
C HIS A 13 -19.39 -8.46 -24.67
N ILE A 14 -19.26 -7.14 -24.91
CA ILE A 14 -18.14 -6.33 -24.42
C ILE A 14 -18.17 -6.27 -22.89
N ALA A 15 -19.31 -5.96 -22.28
CA ALA A 15 -19.44 -5.81 -20.83
C ALA A 15 -19.13 -7.11 -20.07
N LYS A 16 -19.53 -8.28 -20.59
CA LYS A 16 -19.29 -9.58 -19.94
C LYS A 16 -17.80 -9.91 -19.82
N ARG A 17 -16.96 -9.42 -20.73
CA ARG A 17 -15.51 -9.66 -20.78
C ARG A 17 -14.76 -8.40 -21.15
N ARG A 18 -14.93 -7.39 -20.32
CA ARG A 18 -14.42 -6.03 -20.48
C ARG A 18 -12.89 -5.88 -20.40
N GLY A 19 -12.10 -6.95 -20.56
CA GLY A 19 -10.64 -6.90 -20.50
C GLY A 19 -10.05 -6.81 -19.09
N TYR A 20 -8.71 -6.75 -19.04
CA TYR A 20 -7.95 -6.54 -17.81
C TYR A 20 -7.73 -5.05 -17.56
N ASP A 21 -7.96 -4.61 -16.33
CA ASP A 21 -7.83 -3.22 -15.92
C ASP A 21 -6.38 -2.90 -15.54
N ASP A 22 -5.61 -2.36 -16.48
CA ASP A 22 -4.19 -2.05 -16.29
C ASP A 22 -3.98 -0.70 -15.58
N ILE A 23 -4.36 -0.65 -14.29
CA ILE A 23 -4.33 0.58 -13.47
C ILE A 23 -2.88 1.04 -13.24
N LYS A 24 -1.96 0.08 -13.08
CA LYS A 24 -0.55 0.33 -12.93
C LYS A 24 0.07 -0.03 -14.25
N ASN A 25 0.30 0.94 -15.13
CA ASN A 25 1.26 0.83 -16.24
C ASN A 25 2.67 0.56 -15.66
N SER A 26 2.85 -0.57 -14.99
CA SER A 26 4.04 -0.90 -14.24
C SER A 26 5.03 -1.51 -15.21
N ASP A 27 6.10 -0.77 -15.48
CA ASP A 27 7.32 -1.31 -16.05
C ASP A 27 8.12 -2.07 -14.98
N ASN A 28 7.50 -3.08 -14.38
CA ASN A 28 8.25 -4.08 -13.63
C ASN A 28 9.00 -4.98 -14.61
N GLU A 29 10.25 -5.32 -14.27
CA GLU A 29 11.17 -6.10 -15.12
C GLU A 29 10.68 -7.54 -15.37
N GLU A 30 9.86 -8.10 -14.48
CA GLU A 30 9.14 -9.37 -14.70
C GLU A 30 7.64 -9.12 -14.96
N LYS A 31 7.29 -8.83 -16.22
CA LYS A 31 5.88 -8.74 -16.64
C LYS A 31 5.25 -10.13 -16.58
N SER A 32 4.12 -10.24 -15.87
CA SER A 32 3.27 -11.44 -15.91
C SER A 32 2.86 -11.77 -17.35
N GLU A 33 2.54 -13.04 -17.63
CA GLU A 33 2.12 -13.47 -18.98
C GLU A 33 0.95 -12.64 -19.53
N ILE A 34 0.04 -12.22 -18.66
CA ILE A 34 -1.08 -11.33 -19.01
C ILE A 34 -0.56 -9.96 -19.47
N LEU A 35 0.35 -9.33 -18.73
CA LEU A 35 0.89 -8.01 -19.08
C LEU A 35 1.70 -8.07 -20.39
N LYS A 36 2.42 -9.17 -20.63
CA LYS A 36 3.10 -9.40 -21.91
C LYS A 36 2.11 -9.48 -23.07
N ALA A 37 1.05 -10.29 -22.91
CA ALA A 37 0.02 -10.44 -23.94
C ALA A 37 -0.74 -9.13 -24.23
N ILE A 38 -1.03 -8.32 -23.20
CA ILE A 38 -1.67 -7.02 -23.36
C ILE A 38 -0.79 -6.09 -24.20
N LYS A 39 0.50 -5.95 -23.89
CA LYS A 39 1.43 -5.10 -24.65
C LYS A 39 1.57 -5.58 -26.11
N GLN A 40 1.69 -6.90 -26.33
CA GLN A 40 1.76 -7.46 -27.68
C GLN A 40 0.49 -7.21 -28.51
N ASN A 41 -0.68 -7.31 -27.88
CA ASN A 41 -1.94 -7.05 -28.57
C ASN A 41 -2.15 -5.55 -28.80
N GLU A 42 -1.69 -4.68 -27.90
CA GLU A 42 -1.71 -3.23 -28.06
C GLU A 42 -0.93 -2.79 -29.31
N GLU A 43 0.28 -3.32 -29.51
CA GLU A 43 1.08 -3.05 -30.72
C GLU A 43 0.36 -3.45 -32.01
N LYS A 44 -0.30 -4.61 -32.01
CA LYS A 44 -1.07 -5.08 -33.17
C LYS A 44 -2.34 -4.27 -33.40
N LEU A 45 -2.97 -3.81 -32.33
CA LEU A 45 -4.25 -3.10 -32.36
C LEU A 45 -4.15 -1.74 -33.06
N VAL A 46 -2.95 -1.14 -33.13
CA VAL A 46 -2.70 0.12 -33.87
C VAL A 46 -3.14 0.04 -35.34
N ASN A 47 -3.10 -1.16 -35.93
CA ASN A 47 -3.50 -1.37 -37.33
C ASN A 47 -5.02 -1.56 -37.52
N TYR A 48 -5.81 -1.43 -36.46
CA TYR A 48 -7.25 -1.71 -36.43
C TYR A 48 -8.02 -0.56 -35.77
N GLN A 49 -9.28 -0.37 -36.15
CA GLN A 49 -10.12 0.69 -35.55
C GLN A 49 -10.65 0.31 -34.17
N SER A 50 -10.79 -0.99 -33.89
CA SER A 50 -11.36 -1.50 -32.64
C SER A 50 -10.90 -2.91 -32.33
N VAL A 51 -11.07 -3.32 -31.07
CA VAL A 51 -10.76 -4.69 -30.63
C VAL A 51 -11.68 -5.71 -31.33
N GLY A 52 -12.96 -5.41 -31.49
CA GLY A 52 -13.90 -6.22 -32.26
C GLY A 52 -13.43 -6.47 -33.71
N GLU A 53 -12.96 -5.45 -34.41
CA GLU A 53 -12.42 -5.59 -35.77
C GLU A 53 -11.17 -6.48 -35.80
N TYR A 54 -10.21 -6.19 -34.91
CA TYR A 54 -8.98 -6.97 -34.78
C TYR A 54 -9.29 -8.46 -34.55
N LEU A 55 -10.13 -8.77 -33.56
CA LEU A 55 -10.50 -10.15 -33.24
C LEU A 55 -11.27 -10.84 -34.37
N TYR A 56 -12.14 -10.11 -35.06
CA TYR A 56 -12.92 -10.64 -36.17
C TYR A 56 -12.03 -10.96 -37.39
N LYS A 57 -11.12 -10.06 -37.74
CA LYS A 57 -10.26 -10.21 -38.93
C LYS A 57 -9.12 -11.19 -38.72
N GLU A 58 -8.48 -11.20 -37.55
CA GLU A 58 -7.29 -12.02 -37.30
C GLU A 58 -7.63 -13.45 -36.84
N TYR A 59 -8.73 -13.63 -36.11
CA TYR A 59 -8.98 -14.89 -35.40
C TYR A 59 -10.33 -15.53 -35.66
N PHE A 60 -11.41 -14.74 -35.81
CA PHE A 60 -12.75 -15.31 -35.92
C PHE A 60 -12.91 -16.09 -37.23
N GLN A 61 -13.17 -17.39 -37.10
CA GLN A 61 -13.31 -18.33 -38.23
C GLN A 61 -12.10 -18.33 -39.19
N LYS A 62 -10.91 -17.96 -38.71
CA LYS A 62 -9.65 -18.12 -39.43
C LYS A 62 -9.09 -19.50 -39.15
N PHE A 63 -8.51 -20.17 -40.14
CA PHE A 63 -7.93 -21.51 -39.97
C PHE A 63 -6.54 -21.43 -39.36
N LYS A 64 -6.20 -22.37 -38.49
CA LYS A 64 -4.81 -22.54 -38.05
C LYS A 64 -3.95 -22.97 -39.24
N GLU A 65 -2.67 -22.64 -39.18
CA GLU A 65 -1.71 -23.04 -40.20
C GLU A 65 -1.77 -24.57 -40.43
N ASN A 66 -1.97 -24.97 -41.69
CA ASN A 66 -2.08 -26.37 -42.12
C ASN A 66 -3.16 -27.21 -41.41
N SER A 67 -4.26 -26.60 -40.97
CA SER A 67 -5.34 -27.30 -40.27
C SER A 67 -6.74 -26.90 -40.75
N LYS A 68 -7.69 -27.83 -40.63
CA LYS A 68 -9.12 -27.59 -40.84
C LYS A 68 -9.83 -27.01 -39.60
N GLU A 69 -9.08 -26.77 -38.53
CA GLU A 69 -9.61 -26.17 -37.31
C GLU A 69 -9.48 -24.65 -37.30
N PHE A 70 -10.49 -23.97 -36.76
CA PHE A 70 -10.42 -22.53 -36.54
C PHE A 70 -9.46 -22.15 -35.39
N ILE A 71 -8.79 -21.02 -35.55
CA ILE A 71 -8.03 -20.33 -34.53
C ILE A 71 -8.98 -19.87 -33.41
N ASN A 72 -8.49 -19.86 -32.19
CA ASN A 72 -9.23 -19.40 -31.04
C ASN A 72 -9.22 -17.87 -30.93
N VAL A 73 -10.41 -17.26 -30.94
CA VAL A 73 -10.62 -15.85 -30.56
C VAL A 73 -10.47 -15.67 -29.04
N ARG A 74 -10.91 -16.68 -28.28
CA ARG A 74 -10.87 -16.69 -26.81
C ARG A 74 -9.62 -17.43 -26.34
N ASN A 75 -9.10 -17.06 -25.18
CA ASN A 75 -8.04 -17.82 -24.52
C ASN A 75 -8.43 -19.30 -24.37
N LYS A 76 -7.45 -20.18 -24.57
CA LYS A 76 -7.52 -21.63 -24.33
C LYS A 76 -6.72 -21.97 -23.06
N LYS A 77 -6.83 -23.22 -22.58
CA LYS A 77 -6.26 -23.64 -21.28
C LYS A 77 -4.83 -23.13 -21.12
N GLU A 78 -4.60 -22.45 -20.00
CA GLU A 78 -3.30 -21.93 -19.56
C GLU A 78 -2.65 -20.87 -20.48
N SER A 79 -3.33 -20.40 -21.52
CA SER A 79 -2.85 -19.32 -22.38
C SER A 79 -3.56 -17.99 -22.11
N TYR A 80 -2.80 -16.91 -22.07
CA TYR A 80 -3.28 -15.54 -21.90
C TYR A 80 -3.13 -14.68 -23.16
N GLU A 81 -2.81 -15.28 -24.31
CA GLU A 81 -2.41 -14.60 -25.55
C GLU A 81 -3.46 -13.62 -26.09
N ARG A 82 -4.75 -13.80 -25.80
CA ARG A 82 -5.86 -12.92 -26.23
C ARG A 82 -6.28 -11.91 -25.17
N CYS A 83 -5.47 -11.71 -24.13
CA CYS A 83 -5.72 -10.67 -23.13
C CYS A 83 -5.49 -9.28 -23.73
N ILE A 84 -6.46 -8.39 -23.55
CA ILE A 84 -6.43 -7.00 -24.03
C ILE A 84 -6.82 -6.09 -22.86
N ALA A 85 -6.23 -4.90 -22.81
CA ALA A 85 -6.54 -3.91 -21.78
C ALA A 85 -7.99 -3.43 -21.86
N GLN A 86 -8.59 -3.21 -20.69
CA GLN A 86 -9.97 -2.77 -20.54
C GLN A 86 -10.24 -1.40 -21.20
N SER A 87 -9.23 -0.52 -21.22
CA SER A 87 -9.29 0.80 -21.89
C SER A 87 -9.70 0.67 -23.36
N PHE A 88 -9.05 -0.23 -24.11
CA PHE A 88 -9.36 -0.42 -25.53
C PHE A 88 -10.78 -0.92 -25.79
N LEU A 89 -11.32 -1.81 -24.95
CA LEU A 89 -12.71 -2.25 -25.07
C LEU A 89 -13.70 -1.14 -24.68
N LYS A 90 -13.33 -0.26 -23.74
CA LYS A 90 -14.12 0.92 -23.40
C LYS A 90 -14.16 1.90 -24.57
N ASP A 91 -13.03 2.11 -25.23
CA ASP A 91 -12.91 3.01 -26.37
C ASP A 91 -13.60 2.43 -27.61
N GLU A 92 -13.55 1.11 -27.83
CA GLU A 92 -14.39 0.43 -28.82
C GLU A 92 -15.88 0.71 -28.57
N LEU A 93 -16.37 0.53 -27.33
CA LEU A 93 -17.78 0.73 -27.05
C LEU A 93 -18.22 2.18 -27.29
N LYS A 94 -17.41 3.17 -26.89
CA LYS A 94 -17.63 4.59 -27.21
C LYS A 94 -17.65 4.83 -28.73
N LEU A 95 -16.70 4.25 -29.46
CA LEU A 95 -16.63 4.38 -30.91
C LEU A 95 -17.86 3.78 -31.58
N ILE A 96 -18.36 2.63 -31.10
CA ILE A 96 -19.60 2.03 -31.60
C ILE A 96 -20.79 2.95 -31.33
N PHE A 97 -20.93 3.52 -30.13
CA PHE A 97 -21.98 4.51 -29.86
C PHE A 97 -21.89 5.70 -30.84
N GLN A 98 -20.70 6.26 -31.04
CA GLN A 98 -20.50 7.35 -32.01
C GLN A 98 -20.92 6.94 -33.42
N LYS A 99 -20.44 5.80 -33.95
CA LYS A 99 -20.76 5.34 -35.30
C LYS A 99 -22.23 4.97 -35.48
N GLN A 100 -22.87 4.35 -34.48
CA GLN A 100 -24.30 4.07 -34.56
C GLN A 100 -25.13 5.36 -34.61
N ARG A 101 -24.71 6.42 -33.90
CA ARG A 101 -25.34 7.75 -34.00
C ARG A 101 -25.19 8.34 -35.40
N GLU A 102 -23.99 8.29 -35.98
CA GLU A 102 -23.72 8.74 -37.36
C GLU A 102 -24.58 7.98 -38.40
N PHE A 103 -24.85 6.69 -38.16
CA PHE A 103 -25.70 5.86 -39.01
C PHE A 103 -27.22 6.00 -38.76
N GLY A 104 -27.63 6.90 -37.85
CA GLY A 104 -29.05 7.21 -37.61
C GLY A 104 -29.71 6.47 -36.44
N LEU A 105 -28.96 5.76 -35.59
CA LEU A 105 -29.52 5.18 -34.36
C LEU A 105 -29.72 6.28 -33.31
N SER A 106 -30.95 6.47 -32.85
CA SER A 106 -31.28 7.44 -31.80
C SER A 106 -31.29 6.78 -30.41
N PHE A 107 -30.60 7.41 -29.47
CA PHE A 107 -30.60 7.10 -28.04
C PHE A 107 -30.25 8.36 -27.23
N SER A 108 -30.68 8.41 -25.97
CA SER A 108 -30.37 9.57 -25.11
C SER A 108 -28.89 9.57 -24.71
N LYS A 109 -28.33 10.76 -24.46
CA LYS A 109 -26.96 10.88 -23.91
C LYS A 109 -26.82 10.13 -22.58
N LYS A 110 -27.85 10.22 -21.73
CA LYS A 110 -27.93 9.51 -20.45
C LYS A 110 -27.82 7.99 -20.59
N PHE A 111 -28.43 7.40 -21.64
CA PHE A 111 -28.33 5.96 -21.88
C PHE A 111 -26.88 5.52 -22.14
N GLU A 112 -26.13 6.26 -22.97
CA GLU A 112 -24.73 5.98 -23.24
C GLU A 112 -23.87 6.10 -21.97
N GLU A 113 -24.07 7.16 -21.18
CA GLU A 113 -23.35 7.39 -19.91
C GLU A 113 -23.63 6.28 -18.88
N GLU A 114 -24.88 5.86 -18.73
CA GLU A 114 -25.26 4.75 -17.84
C GLU A 114 -24.68 3.42 -18.30
N VAL A 115 -24.72 3.11 -19.60
CA VAL A 115 -24.14 1.88 -20.12
C VAL A 115 -22.62 1.84 -19.88
N LEU A 116 -21.90 2.93 -20.19
CA LEU A 116 -20.45 3.00 -20.00
C LEU A 116 -20.06 2.96 -18.51
N SER A 117 -20.79 3.65 -17.65
CA SER A 117 -20.50 3.65 -16.21
C SER A 117 -20.78 2.29 -15.59
N VAL A 118 -21.93 1.67 -15.87
CA VAL A 118 -22.30 0.34 -15.32
C VAL A 118 -21.37 -0.76 -15.85
N ALA A 119 -21.13 -0.79 -17.16
CA ALA A 119 -20.33 -1.85 -17.78
C ALA A 119 -18.87 -1.83 -17.32
N PHE A 120 -18.31 -0.67 -16.97
CA PHE A 120 -16.90 -0.51 -16.59
C PHE A 120 -16.70 -0.17 -15.10
N TYR A 121 -17.77 -0.10 -14.30
CA TYR A 121 -17.66 0.14 -12.87
C TYR A 121 -16.85 -0.95 -12.16
N LYS A 122 -15.93 -0.51 -11.30
CA LYS A 122 -15.12 -1.36 -10.44
C LYS A 122 -15.16 -0.76 -9.04
N ARG A 123 -15.47 -1.62 -8.06
CA ARG A 123 -15.46 -1.22 -6.64
C ARG A 123 -14.01 -1.00 -6.22
N ALA A 124 -13.76 0.05 -5.46
CA ALA A 124 -12.52 0.22 -4.73
C ALA A 124 -12.33 -0.89 -3.67
N LEU A 125 -11.18 -0.91 -3.01
CA LEU A 125 -10.95 -1.80 -1.88
C LEU A 125 -12.02 -1.57 -0.80
N LYS A 126 -12.51 -2.66 -0.22
CA LYS A 126 -13.37 -2.60 0.96
C LYS A 126 -12.59 -1.95 2.10
N ASP A 127 -13.30 -1.27 3.00
CA ASP A 127 -12.69 -0.72 4.20
C ASP A 127 -11.91 -1.81 4.96
N PHE A 128 -10.65 -1.50 5.26
CA PHE A 128 -9.71 -2.35 5.97
C PHE A 128 -9.15 -1.67 7.22
N SER A 129 -9.77 -0.56 7.67
CA SER A 129 -9.33 0.20 8.86
C SER A 129 -9.22 -0.68 10.12
N HIS A 130 -10.11 -1.67 10.25
CA HIS A 130 -10.11 -2.66 11.31
C HIS A 130 -8.90 -3.61 11.30
N LEU A 131 -8.23 -3.80 10.16
CA LEU A 131 -7.01 -4.61 10.03
C LEU A 131 -5.75 -3.84 10.44
N VAL A 132 -5.85 -2.53 10.68
CA VAL A 132 -4.73 -1.72 11.17
C VAL A 132 -4.46 -2.10 12.62
N GLY A 133 -3.22 -2.51 12.89
CA GLY A 133 -2.76 -2.84 14.23
C GLY A 133 -2.77 -1.64 15.18
N ASN A 134 -2.68 -1.94 16.47
CA ASN A 134 -2.70 -0.91 17.51
C ASN A 134 -1.29 -0.46 17.92
N CYS A 135 -1.20 0.65 18.62
CA CYS A 135 0.05 1.21 19.12
C CYS A 135 0.65 0.35 20.24
N SER A 136 1.99 0.26 20.27
CA SER A 136 2.75 -0.46 21.30
C SER A 136 2.62 0.13 22.72
N PHE A 137 2.27 1.41 22.85
CA PHE A 137 2.09 2.10 24.14
C PHE A 137 0.61 2.28 24.50
N PHE A 138 -0.22 2.66 23.53
CA PHE A 138 -1.66 2.90 23.72
C PHE A 138 -2.44 1.88 22.90
N THR A 139 -2.79 0.73 23.50
CA THR A 139 -3.41 -0.39 22.79
C THR A 139 -4.80 -0.08 22.22
N ASP A 140 -5.47 0.95 22.73
CA ASP A 140 -6.77 1.41 22.23
C ASP A 140 -6.64 2.33 21.00
N GLU A 141 -5.42 2.77 20.68
CA GLU A 141 -5.15 3.68 19.59
C GLU A 141 -4.58 2.96 18.36
N LYS A 142 -5.07 3.33 17.17
CA LYS A 142 -4.55 2.82 15.90
C LYS A 142 -3.16 3.36 15.61
N ARG A 143 -2.35 2.53 14.96
CA ARG A 143 -1.02 2.92 14.43
C ARG A 143 -1.13 4.12 13.49
N ALA A 144 -0.19 5.04 13.59
CA ALA A 144 -0.13 6.22 12.71
C ALA A 144 0.28 5.81 11.28
N PRO A 145 -0.35 6.35 10.23
CA PRO A 145 0.09 6.15 8.85
C PRO A 145 1.53 6.67 8.67
N LYS A 146 2.36 5.96 7.89
CA LYS A 146 3.76 6.38 7.66
C LYS A 146 3.87 7.70 6.90
N ASN A 147 2.87 8.03 6.10
CA ASN A 147 2.87 9.17 5.19
C ASN A 147 2.13 10.38 5.78
N SER A 148 2.25 10.63 7.07
CA SER A 148 1.70 11.81 7.74
C SER A 148 2.80 12.75 8.24
N PRO A 149 2.52 14.05 8.43
CA PRO A 149 3.51 15.02 8.92
C PRO A 149 4.23 14.59 10.19
N LEU A 150 3.50 14.12 11.22
CA LEU A 150 4.14 13.64 12.46
C LEU A 150 4.99 12.39 12.25
N ALA A 151 4.57 11.48 11.37
CA ALA A 151 5.35 10.28 11.06
C ALA A 151 6.64 10.62 10.29
N PHE A 152 6.57 11.53 9.32
CA PHE A 152 7.75 12.04 8.60
C PHE A 152 8.74 12.68 9.57
N MET A 153 8.25 13.56 10.46
CA MET A 153 9.04 14.21 11.50
C MET A 153 9.73 13.18 12.40
N PHE A 154 8.95 12.24 12.95
CA PHE A 154 9.48 11.21 13.86
C PHE A 154 10.54 10.32 13.20
N VAL A 155 10.31 9.87 11.97
CA VAL A 155 11.27 9.04 11.23
C VAL A 155 12.54 9.83 10.90
N ALA A 156 12.40 11.10 10.50
CA ALA A 156 13.55 11.97 10.24
C ALA A 156 14.39 12.17 11.51
N LEU A 157 13.75 12.57 12.61
CA LEU A 157 14.40 12.75 13.91
C LEU A 157 15.09 11.47 14.37
N THR A 158 14.42 10.32 14.27
CA THR A 158 15.01 9.02 14.64
C THR A 158 16.30 8.77 13.86
N ARG A 159 16.31 8.99 12.55
CA ARG A 159 17.50 8.77 11.73
C ARG A 159 18.61 9.78 12.03
N ILE A 160 18.28 11.05 12.15
CA ILE A 160 19.24 12.13 12.42
C ILE A 160 19.87 11.92 13.81
N ILE A 161 19.07 11.79 14.86
CA ILE A 161 19.56 11.64 16.24
C ILE A 161 20.42 10.38 16.38
N ASN A 162 20.00 9.26 15.79
CA ASN A 162 20.80 8.03 15.84
C ASN A 162 22.12 8.18 15.08
N LEU A 163 22.15 8.94 13.98
CA LEU A 163 23.38 9.25 13.27
C LEU A 163 24.31 10.12 14.12
N LEU A 164 23.82 11.22 14.70
CA LEU A 164 24.62 12.11 15.54
C LEU A 164 25.20 11.37 16.76
N ASN A 165 24.41 10.51 17.40
CA ASN A 165 24.90 9.66 18.48
C ASN A 165 25.88 8.59 18.01
N ASN A 166 25.71 8.07 16.80
CA ASN A 166 26.68 7.13 16.23
C ASN A 166 28.03 7.81 15.97
N LEU A 167 28.04 9.02 15.41
CA LEU A 167 29.26 9.82 15.20
C LEU A 167 29.95 10.16 16.52
N LYS A 168 29.18 10.47 17.57
CA LYS A 168 29.73 10.63 18.93
C LYS A 168 30.44 9.36 19.42
N ASN A 169 29.86 8.19 19.16
CA ASN A 169 30.39 6.92 19.64
C ASN A 169 31.58 6.39 18.80
N THR A 170 31.66 6.72 17.51
CA THR A 170 32.74 6.25 16.63
C THR A 170 33.88 7.25 16.49
N GLU A 171 33.56 8.54 16.32
CA GLU A 171 34.53 9.61 16.06
C GLU A 171 34.75 10.54 17.27
N GLY A 172 33.95 10.41 18.34
CA GLY A 172 33.99 11.30 19.49
C GLY A 172 33.39 12.69 19.24
N ILE A 173 32.79 12.93 18.06
CA ILE A 173 32.26 14.25 17.67
C ILE A 173 30.90 14.48 18.33
N LEU A 174 30.81 15.57 19.10
CA LEU A 174 29.57 16.03 19.72
C LEU A 174 28.90 17.07 18.84
N TYR A 175 27.71 16.74 18.35
CA TYR A 175 26.84 17.66 17.64
C TYR A 175 25.81 18.30 18.57
N THR A 176 25.38 19.49 18.20
CA THR A 176 24.45 20.33 18.95
C THR A 176 23.02 20.18 18.44
N LYS A 177 22.08 20.79 19.17
CA LYS A 177 20.68 20.91 18.73
C LYS A 177 20.56 21.72 17.43
N ASP A 178 21.46 22.66 17.18
CA ASP A 178 21.44 23.48 15.96
C ASP A 178 21.84 22.66 14.73
N ASP A 179 22.77 21.71 14.88
CA ASP A 179 23.13 20.76 13.82
C ASP A 179 21.95 19.85 13.47
N LEU A 180 21.23 19.36 14.49
CA LEU A 180 20.00 18.59 14.32
C LEU A 180 18.95 19.40 13.56
N ASN A 181 18.70 20.64 13.99
CA ASN A 181 17.72 21.52 13.35
C ASN A 181 18.10 21.85 11.90
N THR A 182 19.38 22.01 11.62
CA THR A 182 19.89 22.27 10.27
C THR A 182 19.58 21.11 9.32
N LEU A 183 19.89 19.87 9.74
CA LEU A 183 19.55 18.68 8.96
C LEU A 183 18.04 18.49 8.81
N LEU A 184 17.29 18.72 9.89
CA LEU A 184 15.84 18.55 9.90
C LEU A 184 15.15 19.56 8.97
N ASN A 185 15.56 20.83 9.00
CA ASN A 185 15.00 21.86 8.12
C ASN A 185 15.23 21.55 6.65
N GLU A 186 16.38 20.98 6.29
CA GLU A 186 16.65 20.51 4.93
C GLU A 186 15.68 19.39 4.51
N VAL A 187 15.40 18.43 5.41
CA VAL A 187 14.40 17.38 5.19
C VAL A 187 12.99 17.96 5.08
N LEU A 188 12.60 18.92 5.92
CA LEU A 188 11.25 19.49 5.91
C LEU A 188 11.00 20.38 4.68
N LYS A 189 12.04 21.07 4.19
CA LYS A 189 11.97 21.90 3.00
C LYS A 189 11.84 21.05 1.74
N ASN A 190 12.72 20.08 1.60
CA ASN A 190 12.88 19.34 0.35
C ASN A 190 12.27 17.95 0.40
N GLY A 191 11.83 17.41 1.55
CA GLY A 191 11.42 16.02 1.68
C GLY A 191 12.54 15.00 1.38
N THR A 192 13.78 15.46 1.23
CA THR A 192 14.96 14.65 0.92
C THR A 192 16.19 15.27 1.55
N LEU A 193 17.10 14.41 2.00
CA LEU A 193 18.43 14.78 2.47
C LEU A 193 19.42 13.73 1.94
N THR A 194 20.38 14.15 1.12
CA THR A 194 21.40 13.26 0.56
C THR A 194 22.55 13.02 1.53
N TYR A 195 23.27 11.91 1.37
CA TYR A 195 24.49 11.67 2.15
C TYR A 195 25.52 12.77 1.94
N LYS A 196 25.72 13.23 0.69
CA LYS A 196 26.61 14.35 0.36
C LYS A 196 26.24 15.65 1.09
N GLN A 197 24.97 16.02 1.11
CA GLN A 197 24.50 17.18 1.89
C GLN A 197 24.73 16.98 3.38
N THR A 198 24.49 15.78 3.89
CA THR A 198 24.68 15.44 5.31
C THR A 198 26.14 15.61 5.72
N LYS A 199 27.11 15.10 4.92
CA LYS A 199 28.55 15.30 5.17
C LYS A 199 28.92 16.77 5.23
N LYS A 200 28.47 17.54 4.23
CA LYS A 200 28.74 18.98 4.12
C LYS A 200 28.19 19.76 5.31
N LEU A 201 26.95 19.48 5.72
CA LEU A 201 26.30 20.17 6.84
C LEU A 201 26.93 19.82 8.19
N LEU A 202 27.46 18.62 8.33
CA LEU A 202 28.11 18.13 9.55
C LEU A 202 29.63 18.35 9.58
N GLY A 203 30.22 18.95 8.54
CA GLY A 203 31.67 19.17 8.42
C GLY A 203 32.50 17.88 8.33
N LEU A 204 31.91 16.78 7.86
CA LEU A 204 32.60 15.50 7.69
C LEU A 204 33.44 15.50 6.41
N SER A 205 34.52 14.71 6.40
CA SER A 205 35.35 14.49 5.20
C SER A 205 34.50 13.89 4.06
N ASP A 206 34.81 14.26 2.81
CA ASP A 206 34.15 13.70 1.63
C ASP A 206 34.30 12.17 1.55
N ASP A 207 35.39 11.63 2.12
CA ASP A 207 35.71 10.19 2.18
C ASP A 207 34.99 9.43 3.31
N TYR A 208 34.22 10.11 4.17
CA TYR A 208 33.51 9.46 5.27
C TYR A 208 32.39 8.54 4.74
N GLU A 209 32.43 7.25 5.03
CA GLU A 209 31.38 6.31 4.62
C GLU A 209 30.37 6.06 5.75
N PHE A 210 29.08 6.29 5.49
CA PHE A 210 28.07 5.99 6.49
C PHE A 210 27.82 4.49 6.57
N LYS A 211 27.75 3.96 7.80
CA LYS A 211 27.41 2.55 8.01
C LYS A 211 26.03 2.24 7.42
N GLY A 212 25.99 1.37 6.41
CA GLY A 212 24.75 0.97 5.74
C GLY A 212 24.26 1.99 4.70
N GLU A 213 25.14 2.86 4.19
CA GLU A 213 24.89 3.71 3.03
C GLU A 213 24.40 2.86 1.84
N LYS A 214 23.20 3.19 1.35
CA LYS A 214 22.59 2.54 0.18
C LYS A 214 21.99 3.60 -0.71
N GLY A 215 22.56 3.77 -1.90
CA GLY A 215 22.15 4.79 -2.85
C GLY A 215 22.49 6.21 -2.39
N THR A 216 21.77 7.20 -2.91
CA THR A 216 22.14 8.62 -2.79
C THR A 216 21.54 9.33 -1.55
N TYR A 217 20.40 8.85 -1.06
CA TYR A 217 19.62 9.57 -0.06
C TYR A 217 19.80 9.01 1.34
N PHE A 218 20.18 9.88 2.28
CA PHE A 218 20.07 9.57 3.70
C PHE A 218 18.60 9.55 4.10
N ILE A 219 17.79 10.56 3.76
CA ILE A 219 16.34 10.55 3.96
C ILE A 219 15.66 10.88 2.64
N GLU A 220 14.61 10.13 2.28
CA GLU A 220 13.77 10.44 1.13
C GLU A 220 12.31 10.12 1.43
N PHE A 221 11.47 11.15 1.37
CA PHE A 221 10.02 11.08 1.53
C PHE A 221 9.34 11.55 0.24
N LYS A 222 9.34 10.70 -0.80
CA LYS A 222 8.66 10.99 -2.07
C LYS A 222 7.20 11.41 -1.87
N LYS A 223 6.49 10.71 -0.98
CA LYS A 223 5.09 10.98 -0.65
C LYS A 223 4.87 12.28 0.12
N TYR A 224 5.85 12.74 0.90
CA TYR A 224 5.77 14.05 1.55
C TYR A 224 5.83 15.19 0.53
N LYS A 225 6.72 15.10 -0.47
CA LYS A 225 6.78 16.05 -1.59
C LYS A 225 5.47 16.11 -2.35
N GLU A 226 4.92 14.94 -2.70
CA GLU A 226 3.63 14.83 -3.38
C GLU A 226 2.49 15.43 -2.52
N PHE A 227 2.52 15.18 -1.20
CA PHE A 227 1.54 15.70 -0.25
C PHE A 227 1.56 17.22 -0.17
N ILE A 228 2.71 17.82 0.11
CA ILE A 228 2.83 19.29 0.20
C ILE A 228 2.46 19.95 -1.12
N LYS A 229 2.89 19.36 -2.25
CA LYS A 229 2.55 19.89 -3.57
C LYS A 229 1.04 19.86 -3.84
N ALA A 230 0.36 18.78 -3.45
CA ALA A 230 -1.09 18.65 -3.61
C ALA A 230 -1.86 19.56 -2.64
N LEU A 231 -1.30 19.81 -1.46
CA LEU A 231 -1.88 20.65 -0.44
C LEU A 231 -1.72 22.15 -0.75
N GLY A 232 -0.55 22.60 -1.22
CA GLY A 232 -0.28 24.03 -1.45
C GLY A 232 -0.38 24.84 -0.15
N ASP A 233 -0.74 26.13 -0.28
CA ASP A 233 -0.96 27.01 0.88
C ASP A 233 -2.25 26.63 1.62
N HIS A 234 -2.17 26.56 2.95
CA HIS A 234 -3.30 26.17 3.79
C HIS A 234 -3.24 26.83 5.18
N SER A 235 -4.41 26.93 5.81
CA SER A 235 -4.63 27.37 7.20
C SER A 235 -4.77 26.20 8.19
N LEU A 236 -4.72 24.96 7.70
CA LEU A 236 -5.00 23.75 8.48
C LEU A 236 -4.03 23.51 9.63
N SER A 237 -4.55 22.97 10.74
CA SER A 237 -3.75 22.58 11.88
C SER A 237 -2.92 21.33 11.58
N GLN A 238 -1.86 21.09 12.36
CA GLN A 238 -1.09 19.84 12.25
C GLN A 238 -1.97 18.59 12.45
N ASP A 239 -3.00 18.67 13.29
CA ASP A 239 -3.91 17.55 13.54
C ASP A 239 -4.76 17.24 12.31
N ASP A 240 -5.27 18.26 11.63
CA ASP A 240 -6.02 18.08 10.37
C ASP A 240 -5.14 17.45 9.30
N LEU A 241 -3.88 17.89 9.16
CA LEU A 241 -2.96 17.31 8.18
C LEU A 241 -2.67 15.83 8.45
N ASN A 242 -2.57 15.45 9.73
CA ASN A 242 -2.37 14.06 10.13
C ASN A 242 -3.61 13.19 9.85
N GLU A 243 -4.81 13.72 10.12
CA GLU A 243 -6.06 13.02 9.81
C GLU A 243 -6.33 12.94 8.30
N ILE A 244 -6.02 13.98 7.53
CA ILE A 244 -6.05 13.94 6.05
C ILE A 244 -5.13 12.82 5.52
N ALA A 245 -3.90 12.73 6.03
CA ALA A 245 -2.97 11.67 5.62
C ALA A 245 -3.49 10.27 5.99
N LYS A 246 -4.20 10.14 7.10
CA LYS A 246 -4.87 8.89 7.53
C LYS A 246 -6.05 8.57 6.61
N ASP A 247 -6.89 9.53 6.25
CA ASP A 247 -7.98 9.36 5.31
C ASP A 247 -7.48 8.89 3.94
N ILE A 248 -6.41 9.50 3.40
CA ILE A 248 -5.77 9.06 2.14
C ILE A 248 -5.19 7.64 2.27
N THR A 249 -4.67 7.28 3.45
CA THR A 249 -4.11 5.94 3.70
C THR A 249 -5.18 4.86 3.74
N LEU A 250 -6.37 5.15 4.27
CA LEU A 250 -7.44 4.15 4.50
C LEU A 250 -8.52 4.14 3.41
N ILE A 251 -8.97 5.31 2.96
CA ILE A 251 -10.11 5.44 2.04
C ILE A 251 -9.62 5.34 0.60
N LYS A 252 -9.74 4.15 0.00
CA LYS A 252 -9.30 3.88 -1.39
C LYS A 252 -10.35 4.15 -2.45
N ASP A 253 -11.54 4.57 -2.03
CA ASP A 253 -12.61 5.03 -2.91
C ASP A 253 -12.49 6.54 -3.05
N GLU A 254 -12.07 7.03 -4.22
CA GLU A 254 -11.85 8.47 -4.47
C GLU A 254 -13.10 9.30 -4.17
N ILE A 255 -14.31 8.79 -4.45
CA ILE A 255 -15.56 9.54 -4.20
C ILE A 255 -15.78 9.68 -2.70
N LYS A 256 -15.55 8.61 -1.93
CA LYS A 256 -15.65 8.68 -0.46
C LYS A 256 -14.53 9.53 0.15
N LEU A 257 -13.33 9.47 -0.42
CA LEU A 257 -12.20 10.27 0.02
C LEU A 257 -12.46 11.76 -0.20
N LYS A 258 -12.93 12.17 -1.39
CA LYS A 258 -13.33 13.56 -1.66
C LYS A 258 -14.37 14.06 -0.66
N LYS A 259 -15.35 13.23 -0.29
CA LYS A 259 -16.35 13.56 0.74
C LYS A 259 -15.76 13.69 2.15
N ALA A 260 -14.75 12.90 2.50
CA ALA A 260 -14.04 13.02 3.76
C ALA A 260 -13.20 14.31 3.80
N LEU A 261 -12.47 14.59 2.72
CA LEU A 261 -11.62 15.78 2.57
C LEU A 261 -12.42 17.08 2.56
N ALA A 262 -13.65 17.08 2.02
CA ALA A 262 -14.53 18.24 2.01
C ALA A 262 -14.99 18.73 3.40
N LYS A 263 -14.65 18.01 4.48
CA LYS A 263 -14.91 18.44 5.86
C LYS A 263 -13.88 19.43 6.38
N TYR A 264 -12.70 19.49 5.75
CA TYR A 264 -11.62 20.40 6.11
C TYR A 264 -11.69 21.68 5.25
N ASP A 265 -11.02 22.74 5.70
CA ASP A 265 -10.90 24.01 4.98
C ASP A 265 -9.94 23.86 3.77
N LEU A 266 -10.43 23.18 2.73
CA LEU A 266 -9.71 22.87 1.50
C LEU A 266 -10.54 23.31 0.30
N ASN A 267 -9.87 23.90 -0.70
CA ASN A 267 -10.50 24.21 -1.98
C ASN A 267 -10.63 22.97 -2.88
N GLN A 268 -11.46 23.06 -3.92
CA GLN A 268 -11.74 21.92 -4.80
C GLN A 268 -10.49 21.37 -5.51
N ASN A 269 -9.54 22.23 -5.88
CA ASN A 269 -8.30 21.82 -6.54
C ASN A 269 -7.40 21.01 -5.58
N GLN A 270 -7.35 21.39 -4.30
CA GLN A 270 -6.64 20.65 -3.25
C GLN A 270 -7.30 19.29 -3.03
N ILE A 271 -8.62 19.25 -2.88
CA ILE A 271 -9.38 18.00 -2.71
C ILE A 271 -9.12 17.05 -3.88
N ASP A 272 -9.19 17.54 -5.12
CA ASP A 272 -8.95 16.74 -6.32
C ASP A 272 -7.50 16.25 -6.40
N SER A 273 -6.53 17.06 -6.02
CA SER A 273 -5.11 16.69 -6.01
C SER A 273 -4.78 15.67 -4.93
N LEU A 274 -5.26 15.88 -3.70
CA LEU A 274 -5.07 14.98 -2.56
C LEU A 274 -5.75 13.63 -2.79
N SER A 275 -6.92 13.61 -3.43
CA SER A 275 -7.66 12.37 -3.71
C SER A 275 -6.93 11.41 -4.65
N LYS A 276 -5.96 11.90 -5.44
CA LYS A 276 -5.14 11.10 -6.35
C LYS A 276 -3.89 10.51 -5.70
N LEU A 277 -3.60 10.87 -4.45
CA LEU A 277 -2.43 10.38 -3.75
C LEU A 277 -2.63 8.94 -3.26
N GLU A 278 -1.60 8.12 -3.43
CA GLU A 278 -1.59 6.73 -2.98
C GLU A 278 -0.70 6.55 -1.74
N PHE A 279 -1.30 6.59 -0.54
CA PHE A 279 -0.60 6.28 0.71
C PHE A 279 -0.85 4.86 1.19
N LYS A 280 0.13 4.32 1.92
CA LYS A 280 0.09 3.00 2.53
C LYS A 280 1.03 2.96 3.74
N ASP A 281 1.03 1.81 4.42
CA ASP A 281 1.89 1.51 5.57
C ASP A 281 1.65 2.38 6.81
N HIS A 282 1.94 1.80 7.97
CA HIS A 282 1.80 2.46 9.27
C HIS A 282 3.09 2.28 10.08
N LEU A 283 3.33 3.17 11.04
CA LEU A 283 4.33 2.98 12.09
C LEU A 283 3.81 1.97 13.13
N ASN A 284 4.60 1.63 14.15
CA ASN A 284 4.14 0.78 15.26
C ASN A 284 3.54 1.57 16.43
N ILE A 285 3.55 2.90 16.35
CA ILE A 285 3.02 3.81 17.38
C ILE A 285 1.92 4.72 16.81
N SER A 286 1.01 5.19 17.65
CA SER A 286 -0.14 6.01 17.27
C SER A 286 0.21 7.49 17.19
N PHE A 287 -0.71 8.31 16.66
CA PHE A 287 -0.59 9.77 16.71
C PHE A 287 -0.50 10.29 18.15
N LYS A 288 -1.25 9.69 19.08
CA LYS A 288 -1.17 10.04 20.51
C LYS A 288 0.24 9.88 21.06
N ALA A 289 0.91 8.77 20.78
CA ALA A 289 2.30 8.56 21.18
C ALA A 289 3.26 9.52 20.45
N LEU A 290 3.08 9.73 19.15
CA LEU A 290 3.92 10.64 18.38
C LEU A 290 3.86 12.07 18.93
N LYS A 291 2.67 12.60 19.24
CA LYS A 291 2.51 13.95 19.79
C LYS A 291 3.26 14.17 21.11
N LEU A 292 3.45 13.13 21.92
CA LEU A 292 4.21 13.19 23.16
C LEU A 292 5.72 13.05 22.93
N ILE A 293 6.12 12.12 22.05
CA ILE A 293 7.53 11.77 21.84
C ILE A 293 8.26 12.78 20.96
N THR A 294 7.63 13.27 19.88
CA THR A 294 8.32 14.13 18.90
C THR A 294 8.83 15.45 19.47
N PRO A 295 8.12 16.15 20.39
CA PRO A 295 8.67 17.36 21.02
C PRO A 295 9.99 17.12 21.76
N LEU A 296 10.09 16.02 22.52
CA LEU A 296 11.33 15.67 23.23
C LEU A 296 12.46 15.30 22.25
N MET A 297 12.13 14.63 21.16
CA MET A 297 13.12 14.34 20.11
C MET A 297 13.58 15.60 19.37
N LEU A 298 12.72 16.61 19.21
CA LEU A 298 13.13 17.92 18.67
C LEU A 298 14.12 18.64 19.60
N GLU A 299 14.13 18.33 20.91
CA GLU A 299 15.15 18.79 21.85
C GLU A 299 16.49 18.04 21.71
N GLY A 300 16.55 17.00 20.88
CA GLY A 300 17.74 16.17 20.65
C GLY A 300 17.81 14.91 21.50
N LYS A 301 16.79 14.63 22.33
CA LYS A 301 16.72 13.39 23.12
C LYS A 301 16.54 12.18 22.21
N LYS A 302 17.22 11.08 22.51
CA LYS A 302 16.98 9.80 21.83
C LYS A 302 15.57 9.28 22.11
N TYR A 303 15.10 8.36 21.26
CA TYR A 303 13.79 7.74 21.42
C TYR A 303 13.62 7.05 22.77
N ASP A 304 14.62 6.31 23.24
CA ASP A 304 14.62 5.64 24.54
C ASP A 304 14.54 6.64 25.70
N GLU A 305 15.28 7.74 25.61
CA GLU A 305 15.29 8.82 26.61
C GLU A 305 13.93 9.51 26.68
N ALA A 306 13.36 9.85 25.53
CA ALA A 306 12.02 10.44 25.44
C ALA A 306 10.95 9.50 26.01
N CYS A 307 11.02 8.20 25.72
CA CYS A 307 10.08 7.23 26.29
C CYS A 307 10.23 7.11 27.81
N ASN A 308 11.46 7.10 28.32
CA ASN A 308 11.72 7.01 29.77
C ASN A 308 11.22 8.25 30.52
N GLU A 309 11.46 9.44 29.98
CA GLU A 309 11.02 10.71 30.57
C GLU A 309 9.49 10.84 30.65
N LEU A 310 8.79 10.32 29.64
CA LEU A 310 7.32 10.30 29.59
C LEU A 310 6.71 9.10 30.31
N ASN A 311 7.53 8.25 30.94
CA ASN A 311 7.13 6.97 31.55
C ASN A 311 6.32 6.07 30.59
N LEU A 312 6.60 6.15 29.28
CA LEU A 312 5.96 5.31 28.26
C LEU A 312 6.57 3.90 28.29
N LYS A 313 5.84 2.97 28.88
CA LYS A 313 6.20 1.55 28.91
C LYS A 313 5.36 0.78 27.90
N VAL A 314 5.99 -0.19 27.23
CA VAL A 314 5.27 -1.14 26.37
C VAL A 314 4.28 -1.91 27.24
N VAL A 315 3.06 -2.10 26.72
CA VAL A 315 2.03 -2.83 27.45
C VAL A 315 2.46 -4.28 27.64
N ILE A 316 2.54 -4.71 28.91
CA ILE A 316 2.82 -6.07 29.32
C ILE A 316 1.65 -6.52 30.19
N ASN A 317 1.16 -7.75 30.00
CA ASN A 317 0.13 -8.27 30.89
C ASN A 317 0.73 -8.58 32.28
N GLU A 318 0.26 -7.85 33.29
CA GLU A 318 0.68 -8.01 34.69
C GLU A 318 -0.11 -9.11 35.41
N ASP A 319 -1.35 -9.37 34.98
CA ASP A 319 -2.25 -10.34 35.62
C ASP A 319 -1.95 -11.76 35.11
N LYS A 320 -1.28 -12.55 35.96
CA LYS A 320 -0.94 -13.94 35.69
C LYS A 320 -2.06 -14.86 36.19
N LYS A 321 -2.54 -15.73 35.30
CA LYS A 321 -3.60 -16.71 35.60
C LYS A 321 -3.01 -18.09 35.87
N ASP A 322 -3.76 -18.90 36.61
CA ASP A 322 -3.41 -20.30 36.91
C ASP A 322 -3.43 -21.20 35.66
N PHE A 323 -4.31 -20.89 34.71
CA PHE A 323 -4.38 -21.56 33.40
C PHE A 323 -4.05 -20.58 32.29
N LEU A 324 -3.48 -21.08 31.20
CA LEU A 324 -3.17 -20.26 30.04
C LEU A 324 -4.49 -19.80 29.38
N PRO A 325 -4.74 -18.47 29.29
CA PRO A 325 -5.97 -17.92 28.70
C PRO A 325 -6.03 -18.19 27.20
N ALA A 326 -7.16 -17.88 26.57
CA ALA A 326 -7.24 -18.03 25.12
C ALA A 326 -6.26 -17.05 24.46
N PHE A 327 -5.49 -17.50 23.47
CA PHE A 327 -4.55 -16.62 22.75
C PHE A 327 -5.25 -15.41 22.13
N ASN A 328 -6.53 -15.56 21.77
CA ASN A 328 -7.38 -14.50 21.23
C ASN A 328 -7.70 -13.38 22.22
N GLU A 329 -7.52 -13.60 23.52
CA GLU A 329 -7.72 -12.61 24.58
C GLU A 329 -6.43 -11.84 24.89
N THR A 330 -5.33 -12.17 24.22
CA THR A 330 -4.02 -11.54 24.43
C THR A 330 -3.71 -10.50 23.37
N TYR A 331 -2.89 -9.51 23.72
CA TYR A 331 -2.43 -8.47 22.78
C TYR A 331 -1.56 -9.01 21.63
N TYR A 332 -1.09 -10.26 21.70
CA TYR A 332 -0.38 -10.93 20.61
C TYR A 332 -1.31 -11.42 19.48
N LYS A 333 -2.63 -11.42 19.69
CA LYS A 333 -3.60 -11.96 18.73
C LYS A 333 -3.54 -11.27 17.37
N ASP A 334 -3.33 -9.96 17.35
CA ASP A 334 -3.32 -9.14 16.13
C ASP A 334 -2.05 -9.35 15.29
N GLU A 335 -1.00 -9.92 15.89
CA GLU A 335 0.27 -10.19 15.22
C GLU A 335 0.24 -11.51 14.42
N VAL A 336 -0.68 -12.42 14.75
CA VAL A 336 -0.77 -13.75 14.15
C VAL A 336 -2.06 -13.91 13.35
N THR A 337 -1.92 -13.88 12.02
CA THR A 337 -3.01 -14.14 11.07
C THR A 337 -2.96 -15.53 10.47
N ASN A 338 -1.80 -16.20 10.52
CA ASN A 338 -1.60 -17.51 9.91
C ASN A 338 -2.39 -18.60 10.68
N PRO A 339 -3.41 -19.25 10.05
CA PRO A 339 -4.24 -20.24 10.72
C PRO A 339 -3.47 -21.46 11.21
N VAL A 340 -2.37 -21.82 10.54
CA VAL A 340 -1.50 -22.95 10.94
C VAL A 340 -0.84 -22.64 12.30
N VAL A 341 -0.33 -21.42 12.46
CA VAL A 341 0.28 -20.96 13.71
C VAL A 341 -0.78 -20.87 14.81
N LEU A 342 -1.95 -20.30 14.52
CA LEU A 342 -3.06 -20.22 15.49
C LEU A 342 -3.52 -21.60 15.96
N ARG A 343 -3.57 -22.59 15.06
CA ARG A 343 -3.92 -23.97 15.42
C ARG A 343 -2.85 -24.61 16.30
N ALA A 344 -1.57 -24.42 16.01
CA ALA A 344 -0.48 -24.92 16.84
C ALA A 344 -0.53 -24.32 18.26
N ILE A 345 -0.72 -22.99 18.38
CA ILE A 345 -0.86 -22.31 19.67
C ILE A 345 -2.10 -22.82 20.45
N LYS A 346 -3.22 -23.05 19.75
CA LYS A 346 -4.44 -23.61 20.35
C LYS A 346 -4.19 -24.99 20.95
N GLU A 347 -3.52 -25.89 20.22
CA GLU A 347 -3.24 -27.24 20.71
C GLU A 347 -2.21 -27.21 21.85
N TYR A 348 -1.18 -26.35 21.78
CA TYR A 348 -0.25 -26.10 22.89
C TYR A 348 -1.01 -25.69 24.16
N ARG A 349 -1.90 -24.70 24.07
CA ARG A 349 -2.74 -24.26 25.21
C ARG A 349 -3.55 -25.41 25.80
N LYS A 350 -4.16 -26.23 24.94
CA LYS A 350 -5.01 -27.35 25.38
C LYS A 350 -4.22 -28.38 26.18
N VAL A 351 -3.05 -28.78 25.67
CA VAL A 351 -2.17 -29.75 26.33
C VAL A 351 -1.63 -29.18 27.64
N LEU A 352 -1.14 -27.94 27.63
CA LEU A 352 -0.63 -27.30 28.85
C LEU A 352 -1.71 -27.22 29.93
N ASN A 353 -2.91 -26.74 29.60
CA ASN A 353 -3.99 -26.62 30.57
C ASN A 353 -4.48 -27.99 31.08
N ALA A 354 -4.42 -29.04 30.27
CA ALA A 354 -4.71 -30.40 30.71
C ALA A 354 -3.68 -30.92 31.72
N LEU A 355 -2.38 -30.64 31.50
CA LEU A 355 -1.31 -30.97 32.44
C LEU A 355 -1.46 -30.22 33.76
N LEU A 356 -1.72 -28.91 33.70
CA LEU A 356 -1.95 -28.08 34.89
C LEU A 356 -3.18 -28.56 35.69
N LYS A 357 -4.24 -28.99 35.00
CA LYS A 357 -5.43 -29.55 35.66
C LYS A 357 -5.15 -30.89 36.35
N LYS A 358 -4.28 -31.73 35.76
CA LYS A 358 -3.98 -33.08 36.27
C LYS A 358 -2.94 -33.08 37.39
N TYR A 359 -1.93 -32.22 37.30
CA TYR A 359 -0.75 -32.27 38.17
C TYR A 359 -0.51 -30.97 38.98
N GLY A 360 -1.30 -29.92 38.78
CA GLY A 360 -1.14 -28.65 39.47
C GLY A 360 -0.10 -27.72 38.82
N LYS A 361 0.30 -26.67 39.56
CA LYS A 361 1.24 -25.64 39.09
C LYS A 361 2.65 -26.21 38.90
N VAL A 362 3.37 -25.67 37.92
CA VAL A 362 4.74 -26.08 37.59
C VAL A 362 5.73 -24.92 37.79
N HIS A 363 6.98 -25.25 38.09
CA HIS A 363 8.04 -24.25 38.30
C HIS A 363 8.63 -23.71 36.99
N LYS A 364 8.71 -24.54 35.94
CA LYS A 364 9.32 -24.18 34.65
C LYS A 364 8.59 -24.86 33.50
N ILE A 365 8.60 -24.19 32.34
CA ILE A 365 8.13 -24.72 31.06
C ILE A 365 9.29 -24.54 30.07
N ASN A 366 9.76 -25.64 29.50
CA ASN A 366 10.79 -25.61 28.46
C ASN A 366 10.11 -25.74 27.08
N ILE A 367 10.47 -24.87 26.14
CA ILE A 367 9.90 -24.85 24.79
C ILE A 367 11.04 -25.00 23.79
N GLU A 368 10.93 -25.98 22.90
CA GLU A 368 11.85 -26.16 21.78
C GLU A 368 11.31 -25.42 20.55
N LEU A 369 12.16 -24.64 19.89
CA LEU A 369 11.82 -23.93 18.67
C LEU A 369 12.08 -24.84 17.46
N ALA A 370 11.02 -25.45 16.93
CA ALA A 370 11.11 -26.18 15.68
C ALA A 370 11.48 -25.22 14.53
N ARG A 371 12.49 -25.60 13.73
CA ARG A 371 13.06 -24.77 12.64
C ARG A 371 12.04 -24.36 11.56
N GLU A 372 10.85 -24.94 11.56
CA GLU A 372 9.78 -24.75 10.58
C GLU A 372 8.64 -23.85 11.06
N VAL A 373 8.52 -23.63 12.38
CA VAL A 373 7.40 -22.85 12.93
C VAL A 373 7.55 -21.39 12.49
N GLY A 374 6.54 -20.87 11.80
CA GLY A 374 6.54 -19.51 11.22
C GLY A 374 6.96 -19.45 9.74
N LYS A 375 7.41 -20.56 9.13
CA LYS A 375 7.77 -20.62 7.71
C LYS A 375 6.54 -20.90 6.84
N ASN A 376 6.44 -20.21 5.70
CA ASN A 376 5.39 -20.48 4.71
C ASN A 376 5.64 -21.83 3.99
N HIS A 377 4.66 -22.32 3.23
CA HIS A 377 4.77 -23.61 2.53
C HIS A 377 6.01 -23.70 1.62
N SER A 378 6.30 -22.64 0.86
CA SER A 378 7.47 -22.59 -0.03
C SER A 378 8.79 -22.67 0.73
N GLN A 379 8.90 -21.99 1.87
CA GLN A 379 10.08 -22.03 2.73
C GLN A 379 10.29 -23.40 3.37
N ARG A 380 9.21 -24.11 3.73
CA ARG A 380 9.29 -25.48 4.26
C ARG A 380 9.77 -26.47 3.19
N ALA A 381 9.20 -26.41 1.98
CA ALA A 381 9.60 -27.25 0.85
C ALA A 381 11.07 -27.06 0.42
N LYS A 382 11.67 -25.89 0.69
CA LYS A 382 13.10 -25.61 0.45
C LYS A 382 14.04 -26.14 1.53
N ILE A 383 13.50 -26.54 2.69
CA ILE A 383 14.27 -27.11 3.80
C ILE A 383 14.20 -28.64 3.76
N GLU A 384 13.10 -29.18 3.22
CA GLU A 384 12.94 -30.62 2.94
C GLU A 384 13.71 -31.09 1.70
N LYS A 385 14.07 -30.16 0.79
CA LYS A 385 15.06 -30.38 -0.28
C LYS A 385 16.45 -30.05 0.22
#